data_AF-A0A0B5QQW8-F1
#
_entry.id   AF-A0A0B5QQW8-F1
#
_cell.length_a   1.000
_cell.length_b   1.000
_cell.length_c   1.000
_cell.angle_alpha   90.00
_cell.angle_beta   90.00
_cell.angle_gamma   90.00
#
_symmetry.space_group_name_H-M   'P 1'
#
loop_
_entity.id
_entity.type
_entity.pdbx_description
1 polymer ?
#
loop_
_entity_poly.entity_id
_entity_poly.type
_entity_poly.pdbx_seq_one_letter_code
_entity_poly.pdbx_strand_id
1 'polypeptide(L)'
;MKKLKLTKVIASALVVASVLMLNPIGANAEWKQDKKGWWYSEGNSWATGWRVIDGSLYYFDTKGYMLGSTPNEFRDEYGINSSGQFANVTIEGAWAFCKQTGEIVAYLGKDSNVIIPDKIDNVAITSIGNKAFYRNKNITNITIPNSIKSIERSALVGCTGLTSINIPASVQSIGGYALTGCTSLKNISVDSNNLTFKSVNGVLYSKDGTKIVNYPVGKVDEKYTIPDGVTDIEWNAFSGGVNLKSIEIPSTVTSIGSSAFDGCKNLSSITIPDGVTDIGVGTFYGCTNLSSINIPNTVITIEHSAFQNCISLTNIVIPDSITKIGEGAFNGCKNTLFNVKSESVKQLLIKAGVDYNKIVGNS
;
A
#
# COMPACT_ATOMS: atom_id res chain seq x y z
N MET A 1 26.67 -11.30 -24.01
CA MET A 1 27.77 -10.36 -24.30
C MET A 1 27.66 -9.86 -25.73
N LYS A 2 27.09 -8.66 -25.93
CA LYS A 2 27.30 -7.86 -27.14
C LYS A 2 27.53 -6.42 -26.67
N LYS A 3 28.79 -5.97 -26.74
CA LYS A 3 29.19 -4.59 -26.46
C LYS A 3 28.76 -3.72 -27.64
N LEU A 4 27.88 -2.74 -27.42
CA LEU A 4 27.68 -1.66 -28.38
C LEU A 4 28.83 -0.66 -28.19
N LYS A 5 29.65 -0.47 -29.23
CA LYS A 5 30.66 0.60 -29.28
C LYS A 5 29.95 1.90 -29.66
N LEU A 6 29.97 2.89 -28.76
CA LEU A 6 29.58 4.26 -29.10
C LEU A 6 30.81 5.00 -29.64
N THR A 7 30.76 5.38 -30.92
CA THR A 7 31.84 6.05 -31.64
C THR A 7 31.82 7.55 -31.34
N LYS A 8 33.00 8.10 -31.03
CA LYS A 8 33.30 9.53 -30.86
C LYS A 8 32.94 10.36 -32.10
N VAL A 9 32.21 11.47 -31.90
CA VAL A 9 32.37 12.82 -32.53
C VAL A 9 31.60 13.76 -31.57
N ILE A 10 32.05 14.89 -31.01
CA ILE A 10 32.95 15.98 -31.42
C ILE A 10 33.65 16.52 -30.16
N ALA A 11 34.93 16.82 -30.27
CA ALA A 11 35.68 17.63 -29.33
C ALA A 11 35.59 19.11 -29.72
N SER A 12 35.28 20.00 -28.79
CA SER A 12 35.84 21.37 -28.69
C SER A 12 35.22 22.16 -27.53
N ALA A 13 35.83 22.06 -26.35
CA ALA A 13 36.05 23.16 -25.40
C ALA A 13 36.78 22.60 -24.17
N LEU A 14 38.08 22.88 -24.10
CA LEU A 14 38.96 22.61 -22.97
C LEU A 14 38.94 23.80 -22.00
N VAL A 15 39.51 23.64 -20.79
CA VAL A 15 39.84 24.64 -19.72
C VAL A 15 38.76 24.65 -18.60
N VAL A 16 38.91 24.15 -17.37
CA VAL A 16 40.02 23.61 -16.55
C VAL A 16 39.44 22.49 -15.66
N ALA A 17 40.06 21.31 -15.65
CA ALA A 17 39.80 20.28 -14.64
C ALA A 17 41.06 20.07 -13.80
N SER A 18 41.02 20.49 -12.54
CA SER A 18 41.99 20.11 -11.51
C SER A 18 41.73 18.67 -11.06
N VAL A 19 42.44 17.77 -11.73
CA VAL A 19 43.03 16.49 -11.34
C VAL A 19 42.86 16.03 -9.86
N LEU A 20 42.26 14.84 -9.74
CA LEU A 20 42.51 13.72 -8.81
C LEU A 20 42.06 13.79 -7.33
N MET A 21 40.93 13.15 -7.07
CA MET A 21 40.92 12.04 -6.11
C MET A 21 40.54 10.75 -6.84
N LEU A 22 41.57 9.91 -7.08
CA LEU A 22 41.37 8.48 -7.36
C LEU A 22 40.91 7.83 -6.05
N ASN A 23 39.66 7.37 -6.00
CA ASN A 23 39.23 6.36 -5.04
C ASN A 23 39.11 5.00 -5.77
N PRO A 24 39.52 3.89 -5.14
CA PRO A 24 39.66 2.58 -5.78
C PRO A 24 38.29 1.93 -6.07
N ILE A 25 38.31 1.05 -7.08
CA ILE A 25 37.32 0.03 -7.48
C ILE A 25 36.13 -0.12 -6.51
N GLY A 26 35.03 0.57 -6.83
CA GLY A 26 33.69 0.40 -6.26
C GLY A 26 32.69 0.73 -7.36
N ALA A 27 31.70 -0.14 -7.58
CA ALA A 27 30.86 -0.16 -8.78
C ALA A 27 30.31 1.22 -9.22
N ASN A 28 30.52 1.56 -10.49
CA ASN A 28 29.87 2.71 -11.12
C ASN A 28 28.40 2.40 -11.38
N ALA A 29 27.53 3.41 -11.24
CA ALA A 29 26.13 3.26 -11.56
C ALA A 29 25.95 2.95 -13.05
N GLU A 30 25.23 1.87 -13.37
CA GLU A 30 25.10 1.40 -14.74
C GLU A 30 23.75 0.73 -15.00
N TRP A 31 23.26 0.89 -16.24
CA TRP A 31 22.12 0.19 -16.79
C TRP A 31 22.44 -1.27 -17.08
N LYS A 32 21.52 -2.15 -16.71
CA LYS A 32 21.62 -3.59 -16.94
C LYS A 32 20.28 -4.15 -17.43
N GLN A 33 20.33 -5.30 -18.08
CA GLN A 33 19.15 -5.96 -18.62
C GLN A 33 19.28 -7.47 -18.48
N ASP A 34 18.18 -8.12 -18.11
CA ASP A 34 18.02 -9.57 -18.17
C ASP A 34 16.67 -9.94 -18.79
N LYS A 35 16.29 -11.22 -18.70
CA LYS A 35 15.03 -11.75 -19.26
C LYS A 35 13.76 -11.15 -18.63
N LYS A 36 13.86 -10.55 -17.44
CA LYS A 36 12.73 -9.93 -16.73
C LYS A 36 12.60 -8.45 -17.04
N GLY A 37 13.69 -7.79 -17.43
CA GLY A 37 13.64 -6.40 -17.88
C GLY A 37 14.93 -5.63 -17.64
N TRP A 38 14.82 -4.32 -17.78
CA TRP A 38 15.89 -3.37 -17.47
C TRP A 38 15.94 -3.09 -15.98
N TRP A 39 17.13 -2.82 -15.46
CA TRP A 39 17.36 -2.39 -14.09
C TRP A 39 18.58 -1.47 -14.03
N TYR A 40 18.70 -0.72 -12.94
CA TYR A 40 19.80 0.21 -12.73
C TYR A 40 20.53 -0.13 -11.45
N SER A 41 21.85 -0.10 -11.48
CA SER A 41 22.69 -0.32 -10.28
C SER A 41 23.21 0.99 -9.74
N GLU A 42 23.19 1.14 -8.42
CA GLU A 42 23.72 2.25 -7.66
C GLU A 42 24.78 1.68 -6.70
N GLY A 43 26.02 1.55 -7.18
CA GLY A 43 27.08 0.85 -6.45
C GLY A 43 26.78 -0.65 -6.33
N ASN A 44 26.73 -1.16 -5.10
CA ASN A 44 26.48 -2.57 -4.80
C ASN A 44 24.99 -2.92 -4.67
N SER A 45 24.08 -1.96 -4.87
CA SER A 45 22.64 -2.15 -4.77
C SER A 45 21.94 -1.85 -6.09
N TRP A 46 20.76 -2.42 -6.31
CA TRP A 46 19.86 -1.97 -7.39
C TRP A 46 19.08 -0.72 -6.97
N ALA A 47 18.73 0.11 -7.95
CA ALA A 47 17.79 1.20 -7.76
C ALA A 47 16.39 0.66 -7.47
N THR A 48 15.64 1.34 -6.60
CA THR A 48 14.22 1.05 -6.32
C THR A 48 13.46 2.34 -6.12
N GLY A 49 12.20 2.41 -6.55
CA GLY A 49 11.39 3.63 -6.55
C GLY A 49 11.81 4.63 -7.62
N TRP A 50 11.49 5.91 -7.39
CA TRP A 50 11.79 7.00 -8.32
C TRP A 50 13.28 7.29 -8.43
N ARG A 51 13.78 7.47 -9.65
CA ARG A 51 15.16 7.90 -9.94
C ARG A 51 15.21 8.87 -11.10
N VAL A 52 16.13 9.82 -10.99
CA VAL A 52 16.54 10.67 -12.10
C VAL A 52 17.85 10.12 -12.63
N ILE A 53 17.87 9.68 -13.89
CA ILE A 53 19.05 9.16 -14.57
C ILE A 53 19.19 9.95 -15.87
N ASP A 54 20.33 10.59 -16.06
CA ASP A 54 20.62 11.44 -17.22
C ASP A 54 19.51 12.47 -17.51
N GLY A 55 18.99 13.08 -16.45
CA GLY A 55 17.93 14.11 -16.51
C GLY A 55 16.52 13.58 -16.75
N SER A 56 16.33 12.28 -16.91
CA SER A 56 15.01 11.66 -17.11
C SER A 56 14.50 10.94 -15.87
N LEU A 57 13.20 10.99 -15.62
CA LEU A 57 12.56 10.29 -14.51
C LEU A 57 12.21 8.84 -14.89
N TYR A 58 12.54 7.92 -13.99
CA TYR A 58 12.23 6.49 -14.07
C TYR A 58 11.65 5.99 -12.75
N TYR A 59 10.86 4.92 -12.81
CA TYR A 59 10.41 4.17 -11.64
C TYR A 59 10.93 2.73 -11.69
N PHE A 60 11.52 2.28 -10.59
CA PHE A 60 11.98 0.91 -10.40
C PHE A 60 11.10 0.21 -9.36
N ASP A 61 10.67 -1.01 -9.65
CA ASP A 61 9.87 -1.80 -8.73
C ASP A 61 10.66 -2.24 -7.49
N THR A 62 9.99 -2.96 -6.58
CA THR A 62 10.62 -3.45 -5.34
C THR A 62 11.67 -4.54 -5.57
N LYS A 63 11.75 -5.09 -6.78
CA LYS A 63 12.73 -6.08 -7.23
C LYS A 63 13.84 -5.42 -8.08
N GLY A 64 13.83 -4.10 -8.20
CA GLY A 64 14.82 -3.31 -8.92
C GLY A 64 14.62 -3.22 -10.43
N TYR A 65 13.52 -3.74 -10.97
CA TYR A 65 13.24 -3.67 -12.41
C TYR A 65 12.54 -2.38 -12.76
N MET A 66 13.04 -1.71 -13.79
CA MET A 66 12.44 -0.51 -14.37
C MET A 66 11.05 -0.87 -14.89
N LEU A 67 10.07 -0.05 -14.54
CA LEU A 67 8.74 -0.15 -15.10
C LEU A 67 8.80 0.27 -16.58
N GLY A 68 8.41 -0.64 -17.47
CA GLY A 68 8.28 -0.35 -18.90
C GLY A 68 6.94 0.32 -19.23
N SER A 69 6.57 0.31 -20.51
CA SER A 69 5.29 0.83 -21.03
C SER A 69 4.06 0.00 -20.63
N THR A 70 4.07 -0.68 -19.48
CA THR A 70 2.91 -1.43 -18.97
C THR A 70 1.92 -0.45 -18.32
N PRO A 71 0.77 -0.13 -18.95
CA PRO A 71 -0.06 1.03 -18.62
C PRO A 71 -0.83 0.94 -17.28
N ASN A 72 -0.73 -0.18 -16.57
CA ASN A 72 -1.71 -0.47 -15.52
C ASN A 72 -1.37 0.11 -14.14
N GLU A 73 -0.18 0.69 -13.94
CA GLU A 73 0.20 1.26 -12.64
C GLU A 73 0.22 2.79 -12.58
N PHE A 74 0.41 3.49 -13.70
CA PHE A 74 0.57 4.94 -13.73
C PHE A 74 -0.26 5.54 -14.86
N ARG A 75 -0.64 6.82 -14.73
CA ARG A 75 -1.55 7.48 -15.67
C ARG A 75 -0.89 7.65 -17.04
N ASP A 76 -1.66 7.41 -18.11
CA ASP A 76 -1.20 7.58 -19.50
C ASP A 76 -0.66 9.00 -19.78
N GLU A 77 -1.22 10.01 -19.09
CA GLU A 77 -0.82 11.42 -19.20
C GLU A 77 0.65 11.68 -18.85
N TYR A 78 1.30 10.80 -18.07
CA TYR A 78 2.73 10.90 -17.78
C TYR A 78 3.62 10.60 -19.00
N GLY A 79 3.06 9.98 -20.05
CA GLY A 79 3.75 9.71 -21.30
C GLY A 79 4.94 8.78 -21.14
N ILE A 80 4.74 7.60 -20.55
CA ILE A 80 5.81 6.61 -20.40
C ILE A 80 6.23 6.12 -21.78
N ASN A 81 7.44 6.50 -22.24
CA ASN A 81 7.92 6.14 -23.56
C ASN A 81 8.48 4.70 -23.61
N SER A 82 8.88 4.23 -24.80
CA SER A 82 9.43 2.88 -24.99
C SER A 82 10.72 2.60 -24.22
N SER A 83 11.38 3.64 -23.72
CA SER A 83 12.58 3.54 -22.86
C SER A 83 12.24 3.59 -21.37
N GLY A 84 10.96 3.64 -20.99
CA GLY A 84 10.50 3.72 -19.59
C GLY A 84 10.60 5.11 -18.96
N GLN A 85 10.92 6.14 -19.76
CA GLN A 85 11.00 7.51 -19.27
C GLN A 85 9.61 8.11 -19.14
N PHE A 86 9.36 8.81 -18.05
CA PHE A 86 8.15 9.61 -17.86
C PHE A 86 8.29 10.92 -18.64
N ALA A 87 7.97 10.90 -19.94
CA ALA A 87 8.35 11.95 -20.89
C ALA A 87 7.56 13.26 -20.75
N ASN A 88 6.37 13.22 -20.14
CA ASN A 88 5.55 14.43 -19.92
C ASN A 88 5.72 15.00 -18.50
N VAL A 89 6.77 14.60 -17.79
CA VAL A 89 7.05 15.03 -16.42
C VAL A 89 8.19 16.04 -16.42
N THR A 90 8.00 17.14 -15.70
CA THR A 90 9.04 18.14 -15.46
C THR A 90 9.67 17.92 -14.09
N ILE A 91 10.99 18.06 -13.99
CA ILE A 91 11.73 17.98 -12.73
C ILE A 91 12.21 19.40 -12.37
N GLU A 92 11.75 19.90 -11.23
CA GLU A 92 12.16 21.19 -10.67
C GLU A 92 12.59 21.01 -9.21
N GLY A 93 13.91 21.04 -8.98
CA GLY A 93 14.50 20.79 -7.67
C GLY A 93 14.14 19.42 -7.11
N ALA A 94 13.43 19.40 -5.98
CA ALA A 94 12.99 18.17 -5.31
C ALA A 94 11.71 17.56 -5.90
N TRP A 95 11.11 18.17 -6.92
CA TRP A 95 9.78 17.82 -7.38
C TRP A 95 9.79 17.36 -8.83
N ALA A 96 9.18 16.20 -9.09
CA ALA A 96 8.78 15.80 -10.41
C ALA A 96 7.26 15.88 -10.53
N PHE A 97 6.73 16.59 -11.52
CA PHE A 97 5.31 16.86 -11.66
C PHE A 97 4.85 16.91 -13.13
N CYS A 98 3.56 16.65 -13.37
CA CYS A 98 2.94 16.75 -14.69
C CYS A 98 2.46 18.19 -14.93
N LYS A 99 2.99 18.88 -15.95
CA LYS A 99 2.59 20.27 -16.27
C LYS A 99 1.13 20.40 -16.70
N GLN A 100 0.56 19.36 -17.28
CA GLN A 100 -0.81 19.37 -17.80
C GLN A 100 -1.85 19.28 -16.68
N THR A 101 -1.56 18.47 -15.65
CA THR A 101 -2.52 18.18 -14.57
C THR A 101 -2.19 18.88 -13.26
N GLY A 102 -0.93 19.29 -13.06
CA GLY A 102 -0.46 19.80 -11.77
C GLY A 102 -0.29 18.69 -10.73
N GLU A 103 -0.18 17.43 -11.16
CA GLU A 103 0.03 16.32 -10.25
C GLU A 103 1.52 16.16 -9.88
N ILE A 104 1.81 16.00 -8.59
CA ILE A 104 3.15 15.55 -8.14
C ILE A 104 3.30 14.08 -8.51
N VAL A 105 4.23 13.78 -9.40
CA VAL A 105 4.56 12.41 -9.81
C VAL A 105 5.57 11.79 -8.85
N ALA A 106 6.56 12.56 -8.39
CA ALA A 106 7.56 12.09 -7.43
C ALA A 106 8.12 13.24 -6.58
N TYR A 107 8.35 12.95 -5.29
CA TYR A 107 9.24 13.74 -4.45
C TYR A 107 10.63 13.09 -4.44
N LEU A 108 11.62 13.85 -4.91
CA LEU A 108 13.02 13.47 -5.09
C LEU A 108 13.93 14.04 -3.98
N GLY A 109 13.37 14.87 -3.10
CA GLY A 109 14.11 15.48 -2.00
C GLY A 109 14.43 14.52 -0.86
N LYS A 110 15.21 15.02 0.11
CA LYS A 110 15.69 14.25 1.27
C LYS A 110 15.22 14.85 2.60
N ASP A 111 14.37 15.86 2.56
CA ASP A 111 13.96 16.61 3.74
C ASP A 111 13.09 15.75 4.66
N SER A 112 13.22 15.97 5.96
CA SER A 112 12.37 15.33 6.97
C SER A 112 11.06 16.09 7.20
N ASN A 113 11.02 17.37 6.86
CA ASN A 113 9.85 18.23 6.89
C ASN A 113 9.57 18.76 5.49
N VAL A 114 8.51 18.26 4.86
CA VAL A 114 8.18 18.58 3.48
C VAL A 114 6.97 19.49 3.44
N ILE A 115 7.08 20.61 2.74
CA ILE A 115 5.97 21.51 2.44
C ILE A 115 5.70 21.39 0.94
N ILE A 116 4.53 20.84 0.58
CA ILE A 116 4.11 20.81 -0.82
C ILE A 116 3.78 22.24 -1.26
N PRO A 117 4.40 22.77 -2.33
CA PRO A 117 4.10 24.11 -2.81
C PRO A 117 2.75 24.15 -3.53
N ASP A 118 2.04 25.27 -3.44
CA ASP A 118 0.81 25.51 -4.21
C ASP A 118 1.07 25.55 -5.72
N LYS A 119 2.30 25.92 -6.12
CA LYS A 119 2.73 26.02 -7.52
C LYS A 119 4.17 25.57 -7.70
N ILE A 120 4.46 24.96 -8.85
CA ILE A 120 5.82 24.67 -9.32
C ILE A 120 5.91 25.15 -10.77
N ASP A 121 6.90 25.98 -11.09
CA ASP A 121 7.06 26.58 -12.44
C ASP A 121 5.75 27.18 -12.98
N ASN A 122 5.09 28.00 -12.14
CA ASN A 122 3.77 28.62 -12.39
C ASN A 122 2.59 27.66 -12.61
N VAL A 123 2.79 26.34 -12.57
CA VAL A 123 1.72 25.34 -12.62
C VAL A 123 1.14 25.14 -11.23
N ALA A 124 -0.18 25.26 -11.09
CA ALA A 124 -0.87 24.96 -9.84
C ALA A 124 -0.78 23.46 -9.53
N ILE A 125 -0.40 23.12 -8.30
CA ILE A 125 -0.30 21.73 -7.87
C ILE A 125 -1.63 21.30 -7.26
N THR A 126 -2.25 20.28 -7.85
CA THR A 126 -3.64 19.91 -7.57
C THR A 126 -3.80 18.50 -7.03
N SER A 127 -2.81 17.63 -7.15
CA SER A 127 -2.87 16.27 -6.61
C SER A 127 -1.51 15.72 -6.22
N ILE A 128 -1.53 14.72 -5.34
CA ILE A 128 -0.37 13.90 -5.00
C ILE A 128 -0.53 12.55 -5.72
N GLY A 129 0.30 12.31 -6.73
CA GLY A 129 0.19 11.16 -7.62
C GLY A 129 0.54 9.82 -7.00
N ASN A 130 0.28 8.76 -7.77
CA ASN A 130 0.52 7.39 -7.32
C ASN A 130 2.00 7.21 -6.96
N LYS A 131 2.27 6.67 -5.77
CA LYS A 131 3.63 6.43 -5.25
C LYS A 131 4.52 7.69 -5.16
N ALA A 132 3.96 8.91 -5.16
CA ALA A 132 4.75 10.14 -5.18
C ALA A 132 5.81 10.24 -4.06
N PHE A 133 5.50 9.73 -2.86
CA PHE A 133 6.38 9.67 -1.69
C PHE A 133 6.72 8.23 -1.28
N TYR A 134 6.58 7.26 -2.20
CA TYR A 134 6.69 5.84 -1.89
C TYR A 134 8.01 5.48 -1.20
N ARG A 135 7.89 4.86 -0.01
CA ARG A 135 8.97 4.40 0.86
C ARG A 135 9.94 5.50 1.29
N ASN A 136 9.51 6.77 1.30
CA ASN A 136 10.35 7.84 1.82
C ASN A 136 10.43 7.75 3.36
N LYS A 137 11.50 7.15 3.87
CA LYS A 137 11.71 6.95 5.31
C LYS A 137 12.16 8.21 6.05
N ASN A 138 12.59 9.24 5.33
CA ASN A 138 13.12 10.47 5.94
C ASN A 138 11.98 11.41 6.37
N ILE A 139 10.87 11.41 5.65
CA ILE A 139 9.73 12.28 5.95
C ILE A 139 9.15 11.92 7.30
N THR A 140 9.11 12.93 8.17
CA THR A 140 8.49 12.88 9.50
C THR A 140 7.27 13.78 9.60
N ASN A 141 7.23 14.84 8.79
CA ASN A 141 6.12 15.76 8.63
C ASN A 141 5.91 16.13 7.16
N ILE A 142 4.65 16.23 6.76
CA ILE A 142 4.25 16.72 5.44
C ILE A 142 3.11 17.73 5.57
N THR A 143 3.29 18.90 4.97
CA THR A 143 2.25 19.93 4.85
C THR A 143 1.61 19.85 3.47
N ILE A 144 0.30 19.58 3.45
CA ILE A 144 -0.51 19.49 2.24
C ILE A 144 -1.33 20.78 2.10
N PRO A 145 -1.13 21.60 1.05
CA PRO A 145 -1.85 22.86 0.88
C PRO A 145 -3.28 22.65 0.35
N ASN A 146 -4.10 23.70 0.45
CA ASN A 146 -5.50 23.70 -0.01
C ASN A 146 -5.66 23.65 -1.55
N SER A 147 -4.56 23.74 -2.30
CA SER A 147 -4.55 23.50 -3.74
C SER A 147 -4.81 22.02 -4.06
N ILE A 148 -4.42 21.09 -3.17
CA ILE A 148 -4.53 19.65 -3.36
C ILE A 148 -5.98 19.18 -3.25
N LYS A 149 -6.46 18.47 -4.27
CA LYS A 149 -7.80 17.89 -4.39
C LYS A 149 -7.80 16.38 -4.20
N SER A 150 -6.72 15.69 -4.55
CA SER A 150 -6.63 14.24 -4.37
C SER A 150 -5.26 13.78 -3.89
N ILE A 151 -5.28 12.69 -3.12
CA ILE A 151 -4.09 11.93 -2.73
C ILE A 151 -4.27 10.54 -3.33
N GLU A 152 -3.53 10.23 -4.38
CA GLU A 152 -3.75 9.03 -5.18
C GLU A 152 -3.28 7.75 -4.46
N ARG A 153 -3.58 6.60 -5.09
CA ARG A 153 -3.23 5.27 -4.59
C ARG A 153 -1.77 5.22 -4.17
N SER A 154 -1.48 4.58 -3.04
CA SER A 154 -0.10 4.35 -2.56
C SER A 154 0.81 5.59 -2.41
N ALA A 155 0.27 6.82 -2.44
CA ALA A 155 1.05 8.06 -2.49
C ALA A 155 2.12 8.17 -1.40
N LEU A 156 1.81 7.80 -0.15
CA LEU A 156 2.73 7.84 0.99
C LEU A 156 3.09 6.45 1.55
N VAL A 157 2.88 5.37 0.78
CA VAL A 157 3.14 4.01 1.29
C VAL A 157 4.55 3.87 1.82
N GLY A 158 4.70 3.34 3.03
CA GLY A 158 6.01 3.09 3.62
C GLY A 158 6.78 4.34 4.01
N CYS A 159 6.12 5.50 4.15
CA CYS A 159 6.71 6.66 4.83
C CYS A 159 6.84 6.38 6.33
N THR A 160 7.77 5.51 6.71
CA THR A 160 7.85 4.94 8.07
C THR A 160 8.21 5.97 9.14
N GLY A 161 8.73 7.14 8.76
CA GLY A 161 9.03 8.25 9.67
C GLY A 161 7.83 9.16 9.96
N LEU A 162 6.78 9.13 9.11
CA LEU A 162 5.66 10.06 9.20
C LEU A 162 4.86 9.80 10.48
N THR A 163 4.74 10.81 11.35
CA THR A 163 4.11 10.65 12.67
C THR A 163 2.67 11.16 12.72
N SER A 164 2.36 12.19 11.94
CA SER A 164 1.02 12.73 11.78
C SER A 164 0.84 13.32 10.38
N ILE A 165 -0.42 13.41 9.93
CA ILE A 165 -0.79 14.07 8.69
C ILE A 165 -2.08 14.85 8.89
N ASN A 166 -2.19 16.03 8.27
CA ASN A 166 -3.40 16.82 8.23
C ASN A 166 -4.01 16.80 6.82
N ILE A 167 -5.25 16.36 6.69
CA ILE A 167 -6.00 16.38 5.45
C ILE A 167 -6.69 17.75 5.31
N PRO A 168 -6.31 18.60 4.33
CA PRO A 168 -6.85 19.94 4.19
C PRO A 168 -8.31 19.93 3.69
N ALA A 169 -9.01 21.05 3.81
CA ALA A 169 -10.43 21.19 3.45
C ALA A 169 -10.73 20.81 1.98
N SER A 170 -9.74 20.97 1.11
CA SER A 170 -9.84 20.79 -0.33
C SER A 170 -9.75 19.35 -0.81
N VAL A 171 -9.25 18.41 0.00
CA VAL A 171 -9.05 17.02 -0.43
C VAL A 171 -10.39 16.29 -0.50
N GLN A 172 -10.68 15.81 -1.70
CA GLN A 172 -11.93 15.16 -2.11
C GLN A 172 -11.79 13.65 -2.26
N SER A 173 -10.57 13.13 -2.41
CA SER A 173 -10.32 11.69 -2.52
C SER A 173 -8.96 11.30 -1.95
N ILE A 174 -8.92 10.11 -1.35
CA ILE A 174 -7.72 9.44 -0.87
C ILE A 174 -7.76 8.02 -1.42
N GLY A 175 -6.82 7.69 -2.29
CA GLY A 175 -6.77 6.41 -2.96
C GLY A 175 -6.38 5.27 -2.01
N GLY A 176 -6.76 4.05 -2.37
CA GLY A 176 -6.41 2.85 -1.62
C GLY A 176 -4.91 2.76 -1.34
N TYR A 177 -4.54 2.21 -0.20
CA TYR A 177 -3.16 2.09 0.27
C TYR A 177 -2.42 3.40 0.51
N ALA A 178 -2.99 4.60 0.31
CA ALA A 178 -2.21 5.86 0.33
C ALA A 178 -1.32 6.03 1.57
N LEU A 179 -1.74 5.53 2.73
CA LEU A 179 -1.03 5.63 4.01
C LEU A 179 -0.51 4.27 4.54
N THR A 180 -0.62 3.17 3.78
CA THR A 180 -0.21 1.84 4.25
C THR A 180 1.29 1.79 4.56
N GLY A 181 1.66 1.15 5.67
CA GLY A 181 3.06 1.00 6.08
C GLY A 181 3.71 2.29 6.61
N CYS A 182 2.95 3.36 6.85
CA CYS A 182 3.42 4.49 7.65
C CYS A 182 3.49 4.09 9.14
N THR A 183 4.47 3.26 9.50
CA THR A 183 4.53 2.56 10.79
C THR A 183 4.63 3.46 12.01
N SER A 184 5.01 4.73 11.84
CA SER A 184 5.05 5.72 12.93
C SER A 184 3.82 6.63 12.98
N LEU A 185 2.87 6.48 12.04
CA LEU A 185 1.72 7.37 11.91
C LEU A 185 0.74 7.11 13.04
N LYS A 186 0.61 8.09 13.94
CA LYS A 186 -0.22 8.04 15.15
C LYS A 186 -1.53 8.82 15.00
N ASN A 187 -1.57 9.79 14.10
CA ASN A 187 -2.69 10.70 13.99
C ASN A 187 -2.93 11.15 12.55
N ILE A 188 -4.18 11.03 12.10
CA ILE A 188 -4.69 11.67 10.89
C ILE A 188 -5.70 12.71 11.35
N SER A 189 -5.36 14.00 11.23
CA SER A 189 -6.30 15.10 11.44
C SER A 189 -6.94 15.49 10.11
N VAL A 190 -8.13 16.09 10.18
CA VAL A 190 -8.86 16.58 9.02
C VAL A 190 -9.34 17.98 9.33
N ASP A 191 -9.15 18.91 8.39
CA ASP A 191 -9.69 20.27 8.48
C ASP A 191 -11.22 20.23 8.69
N SER A 192 -11.75 21.06 9.59
CA SER A 192 -13.18 21.07 9.92
C SER A 192 -14.08 21.36 8.71
N ASN A 193 -13.56 22.12 7.74
CA ASN A 193 -14.25 22.48 6.50
C ASN A 193 -14.13 21.42 5.40
N ASN A 194 -13.41 20.32 5.62
CA ASN A 194 -13.38 19.23 4.66
C ASN A 194 -14.79 18.62 4.52
N LEU A 195 -15.26 18.49 3.28
CA LEU A 195 -16.61 18.00 2.97
C LEU A 195 -16.67 16.49 2.74
N THR A 196 -15.53 15.82 2.55
CA THR A 196 -15.45 14.39 2.22
C THR A 196 -15.06 13.53 3.41
N PHE A 197 -14.20 14.02 4.29
CA PHE A 197 -13.61 13.25 5.37
C PHE A 197 -13.81 13.93 6.73
N LYS A 198 -13.67 13.14 7.79
CA LYS A 198 -13.49 13.62 9.16
C LYS A 198 -12.47 12.76 9.90
N SER A 199 -11.89 13.32 10.96
CA SER A 199 -11.11 12.56 11.91
C SER A 199 -11.96 12.25 13.14
N VAL A 200 -11.91 11.01 13.61
CA VAL A 200 -12.46 10.60 14.91
C VAL A 200 -11.32 9.99 15.71
N ASN A 201 -10.87 10.65 16.78
CA ASN A 201 -9.76 10.20 17.62
C ASN A 201 -8.47 9.85 16.83
N GLY A 202 -8.18 10.65 15.80
CA GLY A 202 -7.00 10.49 14.95
C GLY A 202 -7.16 9.42 13.85
N VAL A 203 -8.30 8.74 13.75
CA VAL A 203 -8.62 7.77 12.70
C VAL A 203 -9.43 8.46 11.61
N LEU A 204 -9.16 8.11 10.35
CA LEU A 204 -9.78 8.74 9.18
C LEU A 204 -11.09 8.04 8.79
N TYR A 205 -12.15 8.83 8.70
CA TYR A 205 -13.49 8.39 8.31
C TYR A 205 -14.00 9.20 7.11
N SER A 206 -14.99 8.67 6.41
CA SER A 206 -15.87 9.48 5.55
C SER A 206 -16.59 10.55 6.38
N LYS A 207 -17.00 11.67 5.77
CA LYS A 207 -17.61 12.81 6.47
C LYS A 207 -18.87 12.42 7.24
N ASP A 208 -19.73 11.61 6.62
CA ASP A 208 -20.92 11.03 7.26
C ASP A 208 -20.56 10.06 8.40
N GLY A 209 -19.38 9.45 8.36
CA GLY A 209 -18.87 8.50 9.37
C GLY A 209 -19.29 7.06 9.11
N THR A 210 -19.89 6.77 7.97
CA THR A 210 -20.31 5.41 7.59
C THR A 210 -19.14 4.52 7.21
N LYS A 211 -17.97 5.10 6.90
CA LYS A 211 -16.79 4.37 6.44
C LYS A 211 -15.54 4.66 7.26
N ILE A 212 -14.82 3.60 7.64
CA ILE A 212 -13.42 3.71 8.08
C ILE A 212 -12.53 3.69 6.84
N VAL A 213 -11.79 4.76 6.62
CA VAL A 213 -10.89 4.90 5.48
C VAL A 213 -9.47 4.46 5.84
N ASN A 214 -8.95 4.90 6.99
CA ASN A 214 -7.61 4.51 7.44
C ASN A 214 -7.44 4.64 8.96
N TYR A 215 -6.98 3.56 9.57
CA TYR A 215 -6.47 3.52 10.93
C TYR A 215 -4.94 3.75 10.93
N PRO A 216 -4.44 4.75 11.69
CA PRO A 216 -3.01 5.00 11.83
C PRO A 216 -2.32 3.86 12.60
N VAL A 217 -1.55 3.03 11.90
CA VAL A 217 -0.92 1.83 12.48
C VAL A 217 0.16 2.11 13.53
N GLY A 218 0.67 3.34 13.60
CA GLY A 218 1.59 3.79 14.65
C GLY A 218 0.90 4.12 15.98
N LYS A 219 -0.44 4.11 16.04
CA LYS A 219 -1.19 4.18 17.30
C LYS A 219 -0.82 3.01 18.20
N VAL A 220 -0.79 3.28 19.51
CA VAL A 220 -0.41 2.29 20.55
C VAL A 220 -1.61 1.59 21.16
N ASP A 221 -2.82 1.83 20.63
CA ASP A 221 -4.05 1.25 21.14
C ASP A 221 -3.98 -0.28 21.02
N GLU A 222 -4.20 -0.99 22.14
CA GLU A 222 -4.32 -2.44 22.13
C GLU A 222 -5.74 -2.90 21.76
N LYS A 223 -6.72 -2.01 21.91
CA LYS A 223 -8.13 -2.27 21.61
C LYS A 223 -8.71 -1.10 20.84
N TYR A 224 -9.56 -1.39 19.86
CA TYR A 224 -10.28 -0.37 19.11
C TYR A 224 -11.75 -0.75 18.98
N THR A 225 -12.64 0.18 19.33
CA THR A 225 -14.09 0.02 19.13
C THR A 225 -14.49 0.91 17.96
N ILE A 226 -15.00 0.28 16.90
CA ILE A 226 -15.55 0.99 15.76
C ILE A 226 -16.89 1.63 16.17
N PRO A 227 -17.10 2.95 15.98
CA PRO A 227 -18.34 3.61 16.36
C PRO A 227 -19.58 3.02 15.66
N ASP A 228 -20.71 3.03 16.37
CA ASP A 228 -22.01 2.69 15.80
C ASP A 228 -22.33 3.58 14.59
N GLY A 229 -22.97 3.00 13.57
CA GLY A 229 -23.32 3.68 12.32
C GLY A 229 -22.27 3.53 11.20
N VAL A 230 -21.10 2.96 11.50
CA VAL A 230 -20.17 2.49 10.46
C VAL A 230 -20.78 1.28 9.76
N THR A 231 -20.84 1.33 8.43
CA THR A 231 -21.33 0.26 7.54
C THR A 231 -20.21 -0.40 6.75
N ASP A 232 -19.10 0.31 6.53
CA ASP A 232 -18.01 -0.14 5.66
C ASP A 232 -16.62 0.05 6.32
N ILE A 233 -15.80 -0.99 6.23
CA ILE A 233 -14.37 -0.92 6.52
C ILE A 233 -13.63 -1.01 5.19
N GLU A 234 -13.00 0.09 4.76
CA GLU A 234 -12.34 0.17 3.45
C GLU A 234 -11.11 -0.75 3.33
N TRP A 235 -10.66 -0.95 2.09
CA TRP A 235 -9.47 -1.74 1.79
C TRP A 235 -8.26 -1.27 2.59
N ASN A 236 -7.57 -2.23 3.23
CA ASN A 236 -6.38 -1.97 4.06
C ASN A 236 -6.59 -0.99 5.22
N ALA A 237 -7.82 -0.71 5.64
CA ALA A 237 -8.11 0.28 6.67
C ALA A 237 -7.28 0.08 7.95
N PHE A 238 -7.11 -1.16 8.42
CA PHE A 238 -6.30 -1.52 9.60
C PHE A 238 -5.01 -2.28 9.25
N SER A 239 -4.63 -2.36 7.98
CA SER A 239 -3.51 -3.19 7.53
C SER A 239 -2.20 -2.77 8.19
N GLY A 240 -1.58 -3.70 8.91
CA GLY A 240 -0.36 -3.49 9.68
C GLY A 240 -0.59 -2.94 11.08
N GLY A 241 -1.82 -3.02 11.61
CA GLY A 241 -2.18 -2.66 12.98
C GLY A 241 -1.55 -3.57 14.04
N VAL A 242 -0.22 -3.57 14.13
CA VAL A 242 0.56 -4.54 14.93
C VAL A 242 0.36 -4.39 16.44
N ASN A 243 -0.20 -3.28 16.93
CA ASN A 243 -0.46 -3.09 18.37
C ASN A 243 -1.85 -3.60 18.78
N LEU A 244 -2.80 -3.73 17.84
CA LEU A 244 -4.17 -4.11 18.14
C LEU A 244 -4.25 -5.60 18.50
N LYS A 245 -4.81 -5.89 19.68
CA LYS A 245 -5.13 -7.23 20.19
C LYS A 245 -6.59 -7.60 19.98
N SER A 246 -7.49 -6.63 20.01
CA SER A 246 -8.91 -6.83 19.72
C SER A 246 -9.52 -5.63 19.01
N ILE A 247 -10.47 -5.89 18.12
CA ILE A 247 -11.26 -4.86 17.44
C ILE A 247 -12.73 -5.23 17.59
N GLU A 248 -13.53 -4.32 18.13
CA GLU A 248 -14.98 -4.46 18.24
C GLU A 248 -15.61 -3.83 17.00
N ILE A 249 -16.29 -4.65 16.19
CA ILE A 249 -16.98 -4.23 14.97
C ILE A 249 -18.49 -4.21 15.26
N PRO A 250 -19.20 -3.08 15.05
CA PRO A 250 -20.62 -3.00 15.30
C PRO A 250 -21.40 -3.83 14.27
N SER A 251 -22.61 -4.25 14.64
CA SER A 251 -23.50 -5.05 13.79
C SER A 251 -23.97 -4.32 12.53
N THR A 252 -23.82 -2.99 12.49
CA THR A 252 -24.13 -2.17 11.32
C THR A 252 -23.16 -2.37 10.15
N VAL A 253 -21.98 -2.94 10.40
CA VAL A 253 -21.01 -3.22 9.34
C VAL A 253 -21.48 -4.37 8.46
N THR A 254 -21.63 -4.09 7.17
CA THR A 254 -22.03 -5.06 6.14
C THR A 254 -20.90 -5.35 5.15
N SER A 255 -19.83 -4.55 5.14
CA SER A 255 -18.72 -4.66 4.19
C SER A 255 -17.36 -4.53 4.87
N ILE A 256 -16.48 -5.49 4.61
CA ILE A 256 -15.07 -5.49 5.04
C ILE A 256 -14.20 -5.65 3.79
N GLY A 257 -13.43 -4.61 3.47
CA GLY A 257 -12.56 -4.60 2.31
C GLY A 257 -11.44 -5.63 2.39
N SER A 258 -11.01 -6.11 1.23
CA SER A 258 -9.78 -6.92 1.08
C SER A 258 -8.61 -6.33 1.85
N SER A 259 -7.86 -7.21 2.52
CA SER A 259 -6.69 -6.87 3.33
C SER A 259 -6.96 -5.86 4.47
N ALA A 260 -8.21 -5.63 4.86
CA ALA A 260 -8.56 -4.67 5.91
C ALA A 260 -7.75 -4.88 7.21
N PHE A 261 -7.49 -6.13 7.60
CA PHE A 261 -6.72 -6.48 8.81
C PHE A 261 -5.41 -7.22 8.49
N ASP A 262 -4.91 -7.13 7.25
CA ASP A 262 -3.65 -7.77 6.83
C ASP A 262 -2.50 -7.33 7.75
N GLY A 263 -1.78 -8.29 8.33
CA GLY A 263 -0.60 -8.05 9.14
C GLY A 263 -0.89 -7.50 10.53
N CYS A 264 -2.13 -7.58 11.03
CA CYS A 264 -2.49 -7.31 12.42
C CYS A 264 -1.96 -8.44 13.33
N LYS A 265 -0.63 -8.54 13.46
CA LYS A 265 0.08 -9.69 14.05
C LYS A 265 -0.30 -10.01 15.49
N ASN A 266 -0.73 -9.00 16.26
CA ASN A 266 -1.13 -9.16 17.66
C ASN A 266 -2.64 -9.37 17.87
N LEU A 267 -3.45 -9.29 16.80
CA LEU A 267 -4.90 -9.47 16.88
C LEU A 267 -5.20 -10.92 17.27
N SER A 268 -5.74 -11.14 18.46
CA SER A 268 -6.01 -12.49 19.00
C SER A 268 -7.43 -12.97 18.73
N SER A 269 -8.37 -12.04 18.64
CA SER A 269 -9.78 -12.33 18.39
C SER A 269 -10.45 -11.18 17.65
N ILE A 270 -11.36 -11.52 16.75
CA ILE A 270 -12.24 -10.59 16.05
C ILE A 270 -13.56 -11.28 15.75
N THR A 271 -14.66 -10.55 15.85
CA THR A 271 -16.00 -11.04 15.50
C THR A 271 -16.39 -10.44 14.15
N ILE A 272 -16.71 -11.30 13.19
CA ILE A 272 -17.30 -10.86 11.91
C ILE A 272 -18.79 -10.58 12.17
N PRO A 273 -19.30 -9.38 11.85
CA PRO A 273 -20.71 -9.06 12.00
C PRO A 273 -21.62 -9.90 11.10
N ASP A 274 -22.84 -10.16 11.56
CA ASP A 274 -23.87 -10.90 10.80
C ASP A 274 -24.30 -10.18 9.50
N GLY A 275 -23.97 -8.90 9.32
CA GLY A 275 -24.22 -8.19 8.07
C GLY A 275 -23.27 -8.54 6.92
N VAL A 276 -22.15 -9.21 7.21
CA VAL A 276 -21.08 -9.48 6.23
C VAL A 276 -21.38 -10.76 5.44
N THR A 277 -21.27 -10.66 4.10
CA THR A 277 -21.47 -11.79 3.17
C THR A 277 -20.18 -12.35 2.59
N ASP A 278 -19.09 -11.60 2.63
CA ASP A 278 -17.84 -11.97 1.96
C ASP A 278 -16.64 -11.66 2.84
N ILE A 279 -15.72 -12.62 2.97
CA ILE A 279 -14.39 -12.40 3.56
C ILE A 279 -13.41 -12.20 2.40
N GLY A 280 -13.10 -10.93 2.12
CA GLY A 280 -12.31 -10.51 0.96
C GLY A 280 -10.86 -11.02 0.95
N VAL A 281 -10.18 -10.75 -0.17
CA VAL A 281 -8.80 -11.22 -0.43
C VAL A 281 -7.86 -10.76 0.67
N GLY A 282 -7.18 -11.72 1.31
CA GLY A 282 -6.18 -11.42 2.34
C GLY A 282 -6.70 -10.67 3.58
N THR A 283 -8.01 -10.64 3.85
CA THR A 283 -8.61 -9.83 4.94
C THR A 283 -7.89 -9.98 6.28
N PHE A 284 -7.49 -11.19 6.64
CA PHE A 284 -6.72 -11.52 7.86
C PHE A 284 -5.35 -12.13 7.53
N TYR A 285 -4.79 -11.84 6.36
CA TYR A 285 -3.46 -12.34 5.98
C TYR A 285 -2.44 -12.00 7.07
N GLY A 286 -1.63 -12.96 7.51
CA GLY A 286 -0.55 -12.72 8.47
C GLY A 286 -0.99 -12.25 9.86
N CYS A 287 -2.27 -12.42 10.24
CA CYS A 287 -2.75 -12.26 11.61
C CYS A 287 -2.25 -13.43 12.49
N THR A 288 -0.95 -13.44 12.79
CA THR A 288 -0.26 -14.59 13.38
C THR A 288 -0.75 -14.99 14.77
N ASN A 289 -1.32 -14.06 15.54
CA ASN A 289 -1.87 -14.36 16.87
C ASN A 289 -3.38 -14.64 16.87
N LEU A 290 -4.06 -14.56 15.72
CA LEU A 290 -5.49 -14.83 15.65
C LEU A 290 -5.74 -16.30 15.97
N SER A 291 -6.30 -16.59 17.14
CA SER A 291 -6.47 -17.96 17.64
C SER A 291 -7.86 -18.52 17.41
N SER A 292 -8.85 -17.63 17.32
CA SER A 292 -10.25 -17.98 17.11
C SER A 292 -10.94 -16.91 16.26
N ILE A 293 -11.84 -17.35 15.38
CA ILE A 293 -12.73 -16.46 14.64
C ILE A 293 -14.09 -17.13 14.48
N ASN A 294 -15.16 -16.37 14.68
CA ASN A 294 -16.52 -16.79 14.36
C ASN A 294 -16.87 -16.31 12.96
N ILE A 295 -17.16 -17.25 12.05
CA ILE A 295 -17.66 -16.94 10.71
C ILE A 295 -19.19 -17.13 10.74
N PRO A 296 -19.98 -16.05 10.62
CA PRO A 296 -21.44 -16.15 10.68
C PRO A 296 -22.01 -16.85 9.44
N ASN A 297 -23.21 -17.43 9.58
CA ASN A 297 -23.92 -18.12 8.49
C ASN A 297 -24.36 -17.19 7.35
N THR A 298 -24.14 -15.89 7.47
CA THR A 298 -24.35 -14.91 6.41
C THR A 298 -23.22 -14.86 5.41
N VAL A 299 -22.02 -15.34 5.78
CA VAL A 299 -20.88 -15.40 4.87
C VAL A 299 -21.11 -16.48 3.82
N ILE A 300 -20.95 -16.09 2.55
CA ILE A 300 -21.12 -16.90 1.35
C ILE A 300 -19.77 -17.24 0.73
N THR A 301 -18.80 -16.32 0.80
CA THR A 301 -17.48 -16.49 0.18
C THR A 301 -16.33 -16.21 1.16
N ILE A 302 -15.27 -17.01 1.03
CA ILE A 302 -13.96 -16.76 1.62
C ILE A 302 -12.96 -16.67 0.47
N GLU A 303 -12.40 -15.49 0.21
CA GLU A 303 -11.57 -15.25 -0.96
C GLU A 303 -10.10 -15.69 -0.77
N HIS A 304 -9.33 -15.58 -1.85
CA HIS A 304 -7.91 -15.96 -1.90
C HIS A 304 -7.12 -15.41 -0.70
N SER A 305 -6.32 -16.27 -0.07
CA SER A 305 -5.44 -15.93 1.05
C SER A 305 -6.09 -15.25 2.27
N ALA A 306 -7.43 -15.27 2.41
CA ALA A 306 -8.16 -14.55 3.45
C ALA A 306 -7.60 -14.75 4.88
N PHE A 307 -7.16 -15.96 5.23
CA PHE A 307 -6.58 -16.34 6.50
C PHE A 307 -5.14 -16.88 6.36
N GLN A 308 -4.47 -16.61 5.24
CA GLN A 308 -3.13 -17.13 5.01
C GLN A 308 -2.18 -16.67 6.13
N ASN A 309 -1.35 -17.57 6.64
CA ASN A 309 -0.41 -17.36 7.75
C ASN A 309 -1.07 -16.95 9.08
N CYS A 310 -2.35 -17.27 9.30
CA CYS A 310 -2.97 -17.24 10.63
C CYS A 310 -2.53 -18.46 11.46
N ILE A 311 -1.25 -18.51 11.83
CA ILE A 311 -0.60 -19.71 12.38
C ILE A 311 -1.14 -20.17 13.74
N SER A 312 -1.77 -19.26 14.50
CA SER A 312 -2.34 -19.54 15.82
C SER A 312 -3.79 -20.03 15.78
N LEU A 313 -4.44 -20.06 14.62
CA LEU A 313 -5.81 -20.59 14.51
C LEU A 313 -5.84 -22.07 14.89
N THR A 314 -6.69 -22.46 15.84
CA THR A 314 -6.77 -23.85 16.31
C THR A 314 -8.06 -24.56 15.91
N ASN A 315 -9.21 -23.91 16.09
CA ASN A 315 -10.51 -24.50 15.78
C ASN A 315 -11.36 -23.45 15.07
N ILE A 316 -11.82 -23.78 13.87
CA ILE A 316 -12.73 -22.93 13.11
C ILE A 316 -13.95 -23.74 12.72
N VAL A 317 -15.12 -23.12 12.81
CA VAL A 317 -16.36 -23.66 12.25
C VAL A 317 -16.55 -22.98 10.90
N ILE A 318 -16.64 -23.76 9.83
CA ILE A 318 -16.97 -23.23 8.50
C ILE A 318 -18.48 -23.47 8.29
N PRO A 319 -19.29 -22.42 8.14
CA PRO A 319 -20.74 -22.58 8.05
C PRO A 319 -21.16 -23.19 6.72
N ASP A 320 -22.33 -23.84 6.71
CA ASP A 320 -22.90 -24.50 5.52
C ASP A 320 -23.32 -23.52 4.41
N SER A 321 -23.38 -22.22 4.73
CA SER A 321 -23.66 -21.13 3.80
C SER A 321 -22.53 -20.89 2.79
N ILE A 322 -21.32 -21.38 3.06
CA ILE A 322 -20.16 -21.15 2.19
C ILE A 322 -20.32 -21.88 0.86
N THR A 323 -20.25 -21.11 -0.23
CA THR A 323 -20.32 -21.63 -1.61
C THR A 323 -18.98 -21.54 -2.34
N LYS A 324 -18.03 -20.74 -1.82
CA LYS A 324 -16.70 -20.55 -2.42
C LYS A 324 -15.63 -20.35 -1.35
N ILE A 325 -14.53 -21.08 -1.49
CA ILE A 325 -13.27 -20.86 -0.76
C ILE A 325 -12.15 -20.69 -1.78
N GLY A 326 -11.47 -19.56 -1.75
CA GLY A 326 -10.38 -19.21 -2.65
C GLY A 326 -9.13 -20.03 -2.39
N GLU A 327 -8.30 -20.20 -3.43
CA GLU A 327 -7.03 -20.90 -3.33
C GLU A 327 -6.17 -20.33 -2.19
N GLY A 328 -5.60 -21.20 -1.35
CA GLY A 328 -4.68 -20.77 -0.30
C GLY A 328 -5.31 -19.93 0.82
N ALA A 329 -6.65 -19.84 0.89
CA ALA A 329 -7.36 -19.09 1.92
C ALA A 329 -6.86 -19.39 3.34
N PHE A 330 -6.46 -20.64 3.62
CA PHE A 330 -5.94 -21.09 4.91
C PHE A 330 -4.48 -21.60 4.83
N ASN A 331 -3.70 -21.19 3.83
CA ASN A 331 -2.31 -21.62 3.71
C ASN A 331 -1.51 -21.16 4.95
N GLY A 332 -0.71 -22.04 5.54
CA GLY A 332 0.04 -21.75 6.77
C GLY A 332 -0.73 -21.98 8.08
N CYS A 333 -2.03 -22.25 8.03
CA CYS A 333 -2.87 -22.61 9.20
C CYS A 333 -2.67 -24.08 9.62
N LYS A 334 -1.43 -24.48 9.89
CA LYS A 334 -1.01 -25.90 10.03
C LYS A 334 -1.64 -26.63 11.22
N ASN A 335 -2.05 -25.90 12.25
CA ASN A 335 -2.59 -26.45 13.49
C ASN A 335 -4.11 -26.33 13.59
N THR A 336 -4.77 -25.79 12.57
CA THR A 336 -6.20 -25.54 12.58
C THR A 336 -6.99 -26.81 12.27
N LEU A 337 -8.02 -27.10 13.07
CA LEU A 337 -9.08 -28.06 12.79
C LEU A 337 -10.29 -27.32 12.22
N PHE A 338 -10.79 -27.80 11.08
CA PHE A 338 -11.91 -27.23 10.34
C PHE A 338 -13.15 -28.05 10.59
N ASN A 339 -14.06 -27.54 11.41
CA ASN A 339 -15.32 -28.19 11.72
C ASN A 339 -16.35 -27.84 10.65
N VAL A 340 -16.89 -28.85 9.99
CA VAL A 340 -17.88 -28.72 8.90
C VAL A 340 -19.05 -29.67 9.12
N LYS A 341 -20.24 -29.29 8.64
CA LYS A 341 -21.40 -30.19 8.61
C LYS A 341 -21.70 -30.69 7.20
N SER A 342 -21.59 -29.81 6.20
CA SER A 342 -21.83 -30.16 4.80
C SER A 342 -20.61 -30.78 4.09
N GLU A 343 -20.85 -31.85 3.34
CA GLU A 343 -19.89 -32.43 2.41
C GLU A 343 -19.49 -31.43 1.30
N SER A 344 -20.39 -30.52 0.89
CA SER A 344 -20.05 -29.50 -0.11
C SER A 344 -18.95 -28.56 0.40
N VAL A 345 -19.06 -28.11 1.66
CA VAL A 345 -18.07 -27.23 2.30
C VAL A 345 -16.75 -27.95 2.51
N LYS A 346 -16.79 -29.23 2.89
CA LYS A 346 -15.60 -30.09 2.96
C LYS A 346 -14.84 -30.13 1.63
N GLN A 347 -15.53 -30.32 0.51
CA GLN A 347 -14.91 -30.33 -0.82
C GLN A 347 -14.32 -28.96 -1.21
N LEU A 348 -14.97 -27.86 -0.81
CA LEU A 348 -14.42 -26.51 -1.03
C LEU A 348 -13.11 -26.30 -0.27
N LEU A 349 -13.00 -26.77 0.99
CA LEU A 349 -11.77 -26.69 1.77
C LEU A 349 -10.63 -27.48 1.12
N ILE A 350 -10.90 -28.72 0.67
CA ILE A 350 -9.90 -29.56 -0.01
C ILE A 350 -9.41 -28.87 -1.30
N LYS A 351 -10.34 -28.35 -2.12
CA LYS A 351 -10.00 -27.60 -3.34
C LYS A 351 -9.18 -26.34 -3.06
N ALA A 352 -9.41 -25.69 -1.93
CA ALA A 352 -8.63 -24.54 -1.48
C ALA A 352 -7.24 -24.90 -0.94
N GLY A 353 -6.91 -26.18 -0.81
CA GLY A 353 -5.61 -26.68 -0.36
C GLY A 353 -5.54 -27.01 1.14
N VAL A 354 -6.66 -27.18 1.83
CA VAL A 354 -6.70 -27.65 3.22
C VAL A 354 -6.45 -29.16 3.26
N ASP A 355 -5.57 -29.61 4.17
CA ASP A 355 -5.31 -31.03 4.41
C ASP A 355 -6.58 -31.73 4.91
N TYR A 356 -6.96 -32.83 4.24
CA TYR A 356 -8.11 -33.66 4.59
C TYR A 356 -8.11 -34.08 6.07
N ASN A 357 -6.94 -34.37 6.65
CA ASN A 357 -6.83 -34.83 8.04
C ASN A 357 -7.12 -33.72 9.06
N LYS A 358 -7.22 -32.48 8.62
CA LYS A 358 -7.57 -31.31 9.44
C LYS A 358 -9.06 -30.98 9.37
N ILE A 359 -9.82 -31.63 8.51
CA ILE A 359 -11.26 -31.39 8.37
C ILE A 359 -12.01 -32.41 9.24
N VAL A 360 -12.75 -31.89 10.22
CA VAL A 360 -13.55 -32.66 11.17
C VAL A 360 -15.02 -32.48 10.79
N GLY A 361 -15.70 -33.57 10.48
CA GLY A 361 -17.15 -33.59 10.26
C GLY A 361 -17.86 -34.33 11.39
N ASN A 362 -19.10 -33.96 11.67
CA ASN A 362 -19.99 -34.92 12.34
C ASN A 362 -20.38 -35.97 11.30
N SER A 363 -20.00 -37.22 11.56
CA SER A 363 -20.44 -38.42 10.83
C SER A 363 -21.96 -38.52 10.73
#